data_AF-A0A0Q8WU35-F1
#
_entry.id   AF-A0A0Q8WU35-F1
#
_cell.length_a   1.000
_cell.length_b   1.000
_cell.length_c   1.000
_cell.angle_alpha   90.00
_cell.angle_beta   90.00
_cell.angle_gamma   90.00
#
_symmetry.space_group_name_H-M   'P 1'
#
loop_
_entity.id
_entity.type
_entity.pdbx_description
1 polymer ?
#
loop_
_entity_poly.entity_id
_entity_poly.type
_entity_poly.pdbx_seq_one_letter_code
_entity_poly.pdbx_strand_id
1 'polypeptide(L)'
;MEPLCPPWCVTTAAEHEYDDQGAWLHEGPRFGLLRTWCLDGPEPVFTATLSEEVGDAGELDVDQLRRLATDALDVAMWIDQQTRIGLTRLGQSVVELVREAHARSSRSA
;
A
#
# COMPACT_ATOMS: atom_id res chain seq x y z
N MET A 1 -5.45 -11.69 19.89
CA MET A 1 -4.10 -11.42 19.34
C MET A 1 -4.34 -10.32 18.33
N GLU A 2 -4.04 -9.08 18.69
CA GLU A 2 -4.20 -7.95 17.77
C GLU A 2 -3.38 -8.27 16.51
N PRO A 3 -3.94 -8.13 15.30
CA PRO A 3 -3.13 -8.26 14.12
C PRO A 3 -2.03 -7.19 14.20
N LEU A 4 -0.80 -7.54 13.86
CA LEU A 4 0.28 -6.55 13.86
C LEU A 4 0.09 -5.67 12.62
N CYS A 5 -0.08 -4.36 12.82
CA CYS A 5 -0.10 -3.40 11.71
C CYS A 5 1.13 -3.63 10.83
N PRO A 6 0.97 -3.61 9.49
CA PRO A 6 2.10 -3.66 8.58
C PRO A 6 3.12 -2.55 8.90
N PRO A 7 4.42 -2.74 8.63
CA PRO A 7 5.47 -1.77 8.99
C PRO A 7 5.35 -0.43 8.23
N TRP A 8 4.52 -0.37 7.20
CA TRP A 8 4.19 0.86 6.45
C TRP A 8 2.91 1.53 6.94
N CYS A 9 2.13 0.89 7.82
CA CYS A 9 0.91 1.44 8.35
C CYS A 9 1.25 2.59 9.30
N VAL A 10 0.66 3.75 9.06
CA VAL A 10 0.84 4.94 9.91
C VAL A 10 -0.27 5.11 10.94
N THR A 11 -1.39 4.38 10.79
CA THR A 11 -2.47 4.33 11.78
C THR A 11 -1.94 3.75 13.08
N THR A 12 -2.21 4.44 14.19
CA THR A 12 -1.83 3.99 15.52
C THR A 12 -2.76 2.88 16.02
N ALA A 13 -2.28 2.07 16.97
CA ALA A 13 -3.10 1.02 17.58
C ALA A 13 -4.40 1.57 18.20
N ALA A 14 -4.37 2.77 18.78
CA ALA A 14 -5.54 3.42 19.37
C ALA A 14 -6.56 3.88 18.32
N GLU A 15 -6.11 4.32 17.14
CA GLU A 15 -7.03 4.68 16.05
C GLU A 15 -7.75 3.45 15.49
N HIS A 16 -7.05 2.32 15.44
CA HIS A 16 -7.61 1.03 15.05
C HIS A 16 -8.63 0.44 16.05
N GLU A 17 -8.68 0.89 17.30
CA GLU A 17 -9.70 0.45 18.28
C GLU A 17 -11.11 0.91 17.87
N TYR A 18 -11.21 1.93 17.01
CA TYR A 18 -12.46 2.44 16.47
C TYR A 18 -12.89 1.75 15.16
N ASP A 19 -12.06 0.90 14.58
CA ASP A 19 -12.39 0.17 13.36
C ASP A 19 -13.42 -0.93 13.62
N ASP A 20 -14.27 -1.19 12.61
CA ASP A 20 -15.21 -2.30 12.65
C ASP A 20 -14.47 -3.64 12.77
N GLN A 21 -14.96 -4.52 13.64
CA GLN A 21 -14.31 -5.81 13.99
C GLN A 21 -14.10 -6.81 12.83
N GLY A 22 -14.51 -6.46 11.60
CA GLY A 22 -14.38 -7.30 10.40
C GLY A 22 -13.57 -6.70 9.25
N ALA A 23 -13.13 -5.45 9.35
CA ALA A 23 -12.42 -4.78 8.28
C ALA A 23 -11.44 -3.76 8.86
N TRP A 24 -10.17 -4.14 8.87
CA TRP A 24 -9.12 -3.28 9.40
C TRP A 24 -8.58 -2.36 8.31
N LEU A 25 -8.63 -1.05 8.56
CA LEU A 25 -8.25 -0.04 7.58
C LEU A 25 -6.89 0.53 7.94
N HIS A 26 -5.87 0.15 7.18
CA HIS A 26 -4.51 0.66 7.36
C HIS A 26 -4.29 1.88 6.50
N GLU A 27 -3.84 2.99 7.08
CA GLU A 27 -3.34 4.13 6.33
C GLU A 27 -1.88 3.88 5.93
N GLY A 28 -1.57 4.04 4.66
CA GLY A 28 -0.21 3.99 4.13
C GLY A 28 0.46 5.37 4.09
N PRO A 29 1.60 5.51 3.40
CA PRO A 29 2.26 6.80 3.25
C PRO A 29 1.42 7.79 2.42
N ARG A 30 1.61 9.08 2.71
CA ARG A 30 1.04 10.20 1.95
C ARG A 30 1.97 10.61 0.81
N PHE A 31 1.41 10.84 -0.37
CA PHE A 31 2.11 11.34 -1.56
C PHE A 31 1.49 12.67 -1.96
N GLY A 32 2.04 13.76 -1.42
CA GLY A 32 1.53 15.11 -1.65
C GLY A 32 0.04 15.22 -1.33
N LEU A 33 -0.78 15.28 -2.38
CA LEU A 33 -2.23 15.47 -2.33
C LEU A 33 -3.03 14.17 -2.16
N LEU A 34 -2.37 13.01 -2.09
CA LEU A 34 -3.02 11.71 -1.98
C LEU A 34 -2.63 10.97 -0.69
N ARG A 35 -3.62 10.38 -0.03
CA ARG A 35 -3.47 9.41 1.06
C ARG A 35 -3.68 8.01 0.51
N THR A 36 -2.95 7.03 1.02
CA THR A 36 -3.07 5.63 0.60
C THR A 36 -3.67 4.79 1.71
N TRP A 37 -4.37 3.73 1.32
CA TRP A 37 -5.13 2.88 2.23
C TRP A 37 -4.99 1.41 1.85
N CYS A 38 -5.14 0.53 2.84
CA CYS A 38 -5.33 -0.90 2.64
C CYS A 38 -6.48 -1.38 3.51
N LEU A 39 -7.50 -1.93 2.87
CA LEU A 39 -8.55 -2.66 3.56
C LEU A 39 -8.13 -4.12 3.70
N ASP A 40 -7.94 -4.57 4.93
CA ASP A 40 -7.63 -5.97 5.21
C ASP A 40 -8.81 -6.88 4.87
N GLY A 41 -8.49 -8.08 4.40
CA GLY A 41 -9.43 -9.13 4.04
C GLY A 41 -8.69 -10.35 3.49
N PRO A 42 -9.42 -11.39 3.05
CA PRO A 42 -8.81 -12.54 2.37
C PRO A 42 -7.97 -12.12 1.14
N GLU A 43 -8.40 -11.06 0.48
CA GLU A 43 -7.67 -10.36 -0.58
C GLU A 43 -7.58 -8.89 -0.18
N PRO A 44 -6.41 -8.40 0.29
CA PRO A 44 -6.27 -7.01 0.72
C PRO A 44 -6.43 -6.05 -0.45
N VAL A 45 -7.22 -4.99 -0.25
CA VAL A 45 -7.52 -4.00 -1.28
C VAL A 45 -6.80 -2.70 -0.97
N PHE A 46 -5.88 -2.32 -1.85
CA PHE A 46 -5.16 -1.05 -1.76
C PHE A 46 -5.87 0.04 -2.56
N THR A 47 -6.09 1.20 -1.94
CA THR A 47 -6.75 2.35 -2.56
C THR A 47 -6.06 3.66 -2.19
N ALA A 48 -6.49 4.76 -2.80
CA ALA A 48 -6.03 6.09 -2.46
C ALA A 48 -7.19 7.11 -2.53
N THR A 49 -7.11 8.14 -1.70
CA THR A 49 -8.07 9.26 -1.69
C THR A 49 -7.32 10.59 -1.74
N LEU A 50 -8.00 11.63 -2.24
CA LEU A 50 -7.50 12.99 -2.08
C LEU A 50 -7.45 13.35 -0.60
N SER A 51 -6.38 14.04 -0.20
CA SER A 51 -6.29 14.62 1.14
C SER A 51 -7.39 15.67 1.32
N GLU A 52 -7.90 15.82 2.54
CA GLU A 52 -8.96 16.77 2.90
C GLU A 52 -8.61 18.22 2.50
N GLU A 53 -7.33 18.59 2.63
CA GLU A 53 -6.77 19.89 2.20
C GLU A 53 -7.08 20.22 0.72
N VAL A 54 -7.30 19.21 -0.11
CA VAL A 54 -7.60 19.33 -1.53
C VAL A 54 -9.08 19.09 -1.82
N GLY A 55 -9.72 18.19 -1.07
CA GLY A 55 -11.16 17.90 -1.19
C GLY A 55 -12.03 19.14 -1.00
N ASP A 56 -11.59 20.08 -0.15
CA ASP A 56 -12.30 21.33 0.12
C ASP A 56 -11.95 22.46 -0.84
N ALA A 57 -10.89 22.31 -1.65
CA ALA A 57 -10.37 23.38 -2.50
C ALA A 57 -11.20 23.65 -3.77
N GLY A 58 -12.15 22.76 -4.12
CA GLY A 58 -13.14 22.92 -5.20
C GLY A 58 -12.57 22.89 -6.64
N GLU A 59 -11.44 23.55 -6.88
CA GLU A 59 -10.77 23.65 -8.17
C GLU A 59 -9.25 23.57 -8.00
N LEU A 60 -8.57 22.98 -9.00
CA LEU A 60 -7.12 22.86 -9.05
C LEU A 60 -6.56 23.73 -10.17
N ASP A 61 -5.56 24.54 -9.85
CA ASP A 61 -4.77 25.24 -10.85
C ASP A 61 -3.85 24.27 -11.63
N VAL A 62 -3.21 24.78 -12.69
CA VAL A 62 -2.34 23.97 -13.56
C VAL A 62 -1.17 23.34 -12.81
N ASP A 63 -0.61 24.01 -11.82
CA ASP A 63 0.53 23.49 -11.06
C ASP A 63 0.08 22.46 -10.02
N GLN A 64 -1.11 22.62 -9.44
CA GLN A 64 -1.75 21.62 -8.59
C GLN A 64 -2.13 20.37 -9.39
N LEU A 65 -2.65 20.53 -10.61
CA LEU A 65 -2.93 19.40 -11.51
C LEU A 65 -1.65 18.62 -11.87
N ARG A 66 -0.55 19.33 -12.15
CA ARG A 66 0.74 18.69 -12.41
C ARG A 66 1.24 17.92 -11.18
N ARG A 67 1.15 18.52 -9.99
CA ARG A 67 1.52 17.83 -8.74
C ARG A 67 0.66 16.60 -8.51
N LEU A 68 -0.66 16.72 -8.65
CA LEU A 68 -1.58 15.60 -8.51
C LEU A 68 -1.24 14.45 -9.48
N ALA A 69 -0.86 14.77 -10.73
CA ALA A 69 -0.45 13.74 -11.69
C ALA A 69 0.83 13.01 -11.26
N THR A 70 1.81 13.73 -10.71
CA THR A 70 3.04 13.13 -10.17
C THR A 70 2.72 12.29 -8.93
N ASP A 71 1.97 12.84 -7.98
CA ASP A 71 1.55 12.15 -6.76
C ASP A 71 0.78 10.87 -7.10
N ALA A 72 -0.11 10.91 -8.09
CA ALA A 72 -0.88 9.74 -8.54
C ALA A 72 0.02 8.65 -9.14
N LEU A 73 1.09 9.02 -9.84
CA LEU A 73 2.05 8.06 -10.38
C LEU A 73 2.81 7.37 -9.24
N ASP A 74 3.29 8.14 -8.25
CA ASP A 74 4.01 7.61 -7.10
C ASP A 74 3.12 6.68 -6.25
N VAL A 75 1.85 7.06 -6.04
CA VAL A 75 0.83 6.22 -5.41
C VAL A 75 0.65 4.92 -6.17
N ALA A 76 0.47 4.98 -7.49
CA ALA A 76 0.27 3.78 -8.31
C ALA A 76 1.47 2.83 -8.23
N MET A 77 2.68 3.37 -8.24
CA MET A 77 3.91 2.58 -8.08
C MET A 77 3.99 1.92 -6.69
N TRP A 78 3.64 2.67 -5.64
CA TRP A 78 3.61 2.12 -4.27
C TRP A 78 2.56 1.02 -4.12
N ILE A 79 1.34 1.22 -4.63
CA ILE A 79 0.26 0.23 -4.61
C ILE A 79 0.69 -1.03 -5.37
N ASP A 80 1.21 -0.91 -6.60
CA ASP A 80 1.70 -2.04 -7.39
C ASP A 80 2.79 -2.81 -6.63
N GLN A 81 3.70 -2.11 -5.96
CA GLN A 81 4.71 -2.74 -5.10
C GLN A 81 4.08 -3.50 -3.93
N GLN A 82 3.11 -2.91 -3.22
CA GLN A 82 2.46 -3.59 -2.09
C GLN A 82 1.64 -4.80 -2.56
N THR A 83 0.93 -4.69 -3.68
CA THR A 83 0.19 -5.83 -4.26
C THR A 83 1.15 -6.95 -4.63
N ARG A 84 2.29 -6.63 -5.26
CA ARG A 84 3.30 -7.64 -5.60
C ARG A 84 3.92 -8.26 -4.35
N ILE A 85 4.32 -7.47 -3.36
CA ILE A 85 4.88 -7.99 -2.09
C ILE A 85 3.83 -8.81 -1.33
N GLY A 86 2.56 -8.39 -1.34
CA GLY A 86 1.43 -9.11 -0.76
C GLY A 86 1.19 -10.47 -1.44
N LEU A 87 1.30 -10.52 -2.77
CA LEU A 87 1.28 -11.76 -3.54
C LEU A 87 2.48 -12.66 -3.22
N THR A 88 3.67 -12.10 -2.94
CA THR A 88 4.84 -12.88 -2.51
C THR A 88 4.76 -13.31 -1.03
N ARG A 89 4.03 -12.56 -0.19
CA ARG A 89 3.81 -12.87 1.24
C ARG A 89 2.78 -13.96 1.47
N LEU A 90 1.96 -14.29 0.46
CA LEU A 90 1.15 -15.52 0.45
C LEU A 90 2.07 -16.74 0.20
N GLY A 91 2.88 -17.07 1.20
CA GLY A 91 3.38 -18.43 1.39
C GLY A 91 4.72 -18.81 0.75
N GLN A 92 5.53 -17.87 0.21
CA GLN A 92 6.88 -18.21 -0.23
C GLN A 92 7.95 -17.52 0.60
N SER A 93 8.77 -18.33 1.26
CA SER A 93 9.94 -17.85 1.99
C SER A 93 10.94 -17.23 1.01
N VAL A 94 11.60 -16.13 1.40
CA VAL A 94 12.74 -15.57 0.65
C VAL A 94 13.80 -16.63 0.37
N VAL A 95 13.95 -17.60 1.27
CA VAL A 95 14.85 -18.75 1.08
C VAL A 95 14.39 -19.64 -0.09
N GLU A 96 13.09 -19.83 -0.28
CA GLU A 96 12.55 -20.61 -1.39
C GLU A 96 12.73 -19.88 -2.72
N LEU A 97 12.50 -18.57 -2.75
CA LEU A 97 12.75 -17.74 -3.94
C LEU A 97 14.22 -17.79 -4.36
N VAL A 98 15.14 -17.68 -3.38
CA VAL A 98 16.58 -17.78 -3.63
C VAL A 98 16.99 -19.18 -4.07
N ARG A 99 16.43 -20.24 -3.45
CA ARG A 99 16.68 -21.63 -3.85
C ARG A 99 16.21 -21.89 -5.28
N GLU A 100 15.03 -21.39 -5.65
CA GLU A 100 14.48 -21.58 -6.99
C GLU A 100 15.30 -20.83 -8.05
N ALA A 101 15.70 -19.59 -7.77
CA ALA A 101 16.59 -18.82 -8.63
C ALA A 101 17.94 -19.53 -8.81
N HIS A 102 18.51 -20.05 -7.72
CA HIS A 102 19.77 -20.81 -7.77
C HIS A 102 19.64 -22.10 -8.59
N ALA A 103 18.53 -22.85 -8.42
CA ALA A 103 18.26 -24.08 -9.17
C ALA A 103 17.98 -23.85 -10.67
N ARG A 104 17.49 -22.67 -11.05
CA ARG A 104 17.37 -22.25 -12.46
C ARG A 104 18.72 -21.89 -13.07
N SER A 105 19.53 -21.15 -12.32
CA SER A 105 20.88 -20.75 -12.76
C SER A 105 21.82 -21.93 -12.91
N SER A 106 21.74 -22.93 -12.03
CA SER A 106 22.63 -24.11 -12.05
C SER A 106 22.19 -25.22 -13.01
N ARG A 107 20.97 -25.14 -13.57
CA ARG A 107 20.51 -26.00 -14.68
C ARG A 107 20.75 -25.41 -16.07
N SER A 108 21.12 -24.13 -16.13
CA SER A 108 21.41 -23.42 -17.38
C SER A 108 22.92 -23.32 -17.67
N ALA A 109 23.74 -24.01 -16.88
CA ALA A 109 25.19 -24.15 -17.02
C ALA A 109 25.54 -25.62 -17.22
#